data_AF-K1RFD8-F1
#
_entry.id   AF-K1RFD8-F1
#
_cell.length_a   1.000
_cell.length_b   1.000
_cell.length_c   1.000
_cell.angle_alpha   90.00
_cell.angle_beta   90.00
_cell.angle_gamma   90.00
#
_symmetry.space_group_name_H-M   'P 1'
#
loop_
_entity.id
_entity.type
_entity.pdbx_description
1 polymer ?
#
loop_
_entity_poly.entity_id
_entity_poly.type
_entity_poly.pdbx_seq_one_letter_code
_entity_poly.pdbx_strand_id
1 'polypeptide(L)'
;MAQFNGTWEDREMDPSMGPFLDAIGLGEFKDKYAGARTTVTYEVNGDKWKISYLNSLYPDKPMVYDIEIGKSFDGKGPDGSDVKTVFTVVSDSEIKEDEKTNFEDGKDRSFVITRKVNGDVMDVVIEAVSANAKMTGKMYRKK
;
A
#
# COMPACT_ATOMS: atom_id res chain seq x y z
N MET A 1 18.00 -3.13 -2.58
CA MET A 1 16.62 -3.63 -2.34
C MET A 1 16.47 -4.45 -1.06
N ALA A 2 17.53 -5.13 -0.56
CA ALA A 2 17.45 -5.95 0.65
C ALA A 2 16.94 -5.20 1.91
N GLN A 3 16.97 -3.86 1.91
CA GLN A 3 16.47 -3.04 3.02
C GLN A 3 14.98 -3.23 3.28
N PHE A 4 14.19 -3.59 2.25
CA PHE A 4 12.75 -3.85 2.37
C PHE A 4 12.44 -5.18 3.05
N ASN A 5 13.36 -6.15 3.05
CA ASN A 5 13.11 -7.49 3.61
C ASN A 5 12.65 -7.42 5.07
N GLY A 6 11.63 -8.22 5.36
CA GLY A 6 11.03 -8.34 6.68
C GLY A 6 9.62 -7.76 6.75
N THR A 7 9.10 -7.69 7.97
CA THR A 7 7.74 -7.24 8.27
C THR A 7 7.73 -5.79 8.74
N TRP A 8 6.77 -5.02 8.24
CA TRP A 8 6.56 -3.60 8.49
C TRP A 8 5.12 -3.40 8.95
N GLU A 9 4.93 -2.61 10.00
CA GLU A 9 3.62 -2.38 10.61
C GLU A 9 3.31 -0.88 10.57
N ASP A 10 2.15 -0.52 10.03
CA ASP A 10 1.54 0.77 10.33
C ASP A 10 1.06 0.77 11.79
N ARG A 11 1.61 1.69 12.59
CA ARG A 11 1.33 1.82 14.02
C ARG A 11 0.66 3.16 14.37
N GLU A 12 0.55 4.07 13.41
CA GLU A 12 0.23 5.48 13.69
C GLU A 12 -0.85 5.99 12.75
N MET A 13 -1.82 6.74 13.27
CA MET A 13 -2.78 7.43 12.41
C MET A 13 -2.13 8.65 11.81
N ASP A 14 -1.99 8.69 10.48
CA ASP A 14 -1.55 9.92 9.82
C ASP A 14 -2.73 10.92 9.78
N PRO A 15 -2.56 12.16 10.26
CA PRO A 15 -3.60 13.18 10.23
C PRO A 15 -4.13 13.50 8.81
N SER A 16 -3.33 13.24 7.77
CA SER A 16 -3.72 13.45 6.36
C SER A 16 -4.70 12.41 5.82
N MET A 17 -4.92 11.29 6.52
CA MET A 17 -5.82 10.21 6.09
C MET A 17 -7.24 10.72 5.87
N GLY A 18 -7.83 11.44 6.83
CA GLY A 18 -9.22 11.93 6.73
C GLY A 18 -9.47 12.78 5.49
N PRO A 19 -8.71 13.89 5.30
CA PRO A 19 -8.81 14.73 4.10
C PRO A 19 -8.53 13.97 2.79
N PHE A 20 -7.62 12.99 2.82
CA PHE A 20 -7.34 12.17 1.65
C PHE A 20 -8.52 11.28 1.25
N LEU A 21 -9.12 10.57 2.21
CA LEU A 21 -10.31 9.73 1.97
C LEU A 21 -11.51 10.55 1.45
N ASP A 22 -11.66 11.79 1.95
CA ASP A 22 -12.64 12.74 1.42
C ASP A 22 -12.35 13.09 -0.03
N ALA A 23 -11.11 13.45 -0.34
CA ALA A 23 -10.71 13.89 -1.67
C ALA A 23 -10.86 12.78 -2.73
N ILE A 24 -10.57 11.53 -2.37
CA ILE A 24 -10.81 10.38 -3.27
C ILE A 24 -12.29 9.97 -3.33
N GLY A 25 -13.17 10.62 -2.57
CA GLY A 25 -14.61 10.47 -2.68
C GLY A 25 -15.13 9.10 -2.22
N LEU A 26 -14.58 8.56 -1.12
CA LEU A 26 -15.06 7.28 -0.54
C LEU A 26 -16.43 7.40 0.16
N GLY A 27 -16.95 8.61 0.36
CA GLY A 27 -18.30 8.83 0.88
C GLY A 27 -18.53 8.12 2.22
N GLU A 28 -19.59 7.30 2.28
CA GLU A 28 -19.97 6.54 3.47
C GLU A 28 -18.93 5.49 3.91
N PHE A 29 -18.04 5.07 3.02
CA PHE A 29 -16.98 4.10 3.35
C PHE A 29 -15.79 4.72 4.07
N LYS A 30 -15.70 6.05 4.15
CA LYS A 30 -14.56 6.76 4.77
C LYS A 30 -14.27 6.28 6.19
N ASP A 31 -15.29 6.19 7.03
CA ASP A 31 -15.11 5.88 8.45
C ASP A 31 -14.58 4.45 8.65
N LYS A 32 -14.94 3.53 7.76
CA LYS A 32 -14.39 2.16 7.72
C LYS A 32 -12.88 2.19 7.45
N TYR A 33 -12.42 3.00 6.48
CA TYR A 33 -11.00 3.05 6.12
C TYR A 33 -10.16 3.98 6.99
N ALA A 34 -10.76 4.93 7.72
CA ALA A 34 -10.04 5.91 8.53
C ALA A 34 -9.15 5.27 9.62
N GLY A 35 -9.59 4.14 10.19
CA GLY A 35 -8.85 3.39 11.21
C GLY A 35 -8.05 2.19 10.67
N ALA A 36 -8.06 1.96 9.35
CA ALA A 36 -7.44 0.78 8.77
C ALA A 36 -5.92 0.81 8.94
N ARG A 37 -5.36 -0.30 9.42
CA ARG A 37 -3.92 -0.53 9.55
C ARG A 37 -3.49 -1.62 8.63
N THR A 38 -2.27 -1.50 8.14
CA THR A 38 -1.68 -2.49 7.26
C THR A 38 -0.36 -2.97 7.84
N THR A 39 -0.20 -4.28 7.87
CA THR A 39 1.10 -4.94 8.06
C THR A 39 1.53 -5.51 6.72
N VAL A 40 2.76 -5.24 6.30
CA VAL A 40 3.33 -5.72 5.05
C VAL A 40 4.59 -6.51 5.33
N THR A 41 4.72 -7.70 4.75
CA THR A 41 5.97 -8.46 4.78
C THR A 41 6.52 -8.59 3.38
N TYR A 42 7.79 -8.20 3.19
CA TYR A 42 8.50 -8.37 1.94
C TYR A 42 9.52 -9.51 2.07
N GLU A 43 9.46 -10.44 1.12
CA GLU A 43 10.46 -11.46 0.86
C GLU A 43 11.07 -11.17 -0.53
N VAL A 44 12.22 -10.52 -0.54
CA VAL A 44 12.91 -9.97 -1.72
C VAL A 44 14.01 -10.94 -2.17
N ASN A 45 13.87 -11.46 -3.39
CA ASN A 45 14.86 -12.30 -4.06
C ASN A 45 15.17 -11.75 -5.47
N GLY A 46 16.12 -10.80 -5.54
CA GLY A 46 16.41 -10.06 -6.76
C GLY A 46 15.16 -9.29 -7.21
N ASP A 47 14.70 -9.56 -8.43
CA ASP A 47 13.50 -8.94 -9.00
C ASP A 47 12.21 -9.71 -8.66
N LYS A 48 12.29 -10.90 -8.07
CA LYS A 48 11.13 -11.70 -7.67
C LYS A 48 10.83 -11.48 -6.20
N TRP A 49 9.65 -10.94 -5.92
CA TRP A 49 9.26 -10.55 -4.57
C TRP A 49 7.99 -11.29 -4.19
N LYS A 50 7.95 -11.79 -2.96
CA LYS A 50 6.72 -12.25 -2.33
C LYS A 50 6.31 -11.22 -1.29
N ILE A 51 5.13 -10.64 -1.48
CA ILE A 51 4.60 -9.57 -0.64
C ILE A 51 3.34 -10.07 0.05
N SER A 52 3.36 -10.08 1.38
CA SER A 52 2.20 -10.44 2.19
C SER A 52 1.60 -9.20 2.83
N TYR A 53 0.31 -8.97 2.64
CA TYR A 53 -0.45 -7.89 3.25
C TYR A 53 -1.45 -8.45 4.26
N LEU A 54 -1.54 -7.81 5.42
CA LEU A 54 -2.59 -8.03 6.39
C LEU A 54 -3.23 -6.69 6.74
N ASN A 55 -4.51 -6.55 6.47
CA ASN A 55 -5.28 -5.35 6.78
C ASN A 55 -6.10 -5.59 8.06
N SER A 56 -6.11 -4.63 8.99
CA SER A 56 -6.83 -4.76 10.25
C SER A 56 -8.36 -4.86 10.10
N LEU A 57 -8.91 -4.41 8.96
CA LEU A 57 -10.34 -4.57 8.64
C LEU A 57 -10.69 -6.03 8.29
N TYR A 58 -9.70 -6.81 7.86
CA TYR A 58 -9.87 -8.19 7.39
C TYR A 58 -8.75 -9.08 7.96
N PRO A 59 -8.68 -9.25 9.30
CA PRO A 59 -7.57 -9.92 9.96
C PRO A 59 -7.49 -11.42 9.65
N ASP A 60 -8.57 -12.02 9.17
CA ASP A 60 -8.70 -13.41 8.76
C ASP A 60 -8.40 -13.65 7.27
N LYS A 61 -8.11 -12.60 6.50
CA LYS A 61 -7.87 -12.65 5.05
C LYS A 61 -6.53 -12.03 4.67
N PRO A 62 -5.39 -12.66 5.04
CA PRO A 62 -4.09 -12.21 4.55
C PRO A 62 -4.02 -12.38 3.03
N MET A 63 -3.47 -11.37 2.36
CA MET A 63 -3.20 -11.40 0.94
C MET A 63 -1.72 -11.71 0.70
N VAL A 64 -1.43 -12.55 -0.29
CA VAL A 64 -0.06 -12.87 -0.70
C VAL A 64 0.05 -12.69 -2.20
N TYR A 65 1.03 -11.93 -2.65
CA TYR A 65 1.33 -11.68 -4.05
C TYR A 65 2.76 -12.10 -4.36
N ASP A 66 2.92 -12.91 -5.39
CA ASP A 66 4.20 -13.15 -6.04
C ASP A 66 4.31 -12.22 -7.24
N ILE A 67 5.26 -11.29 -7.18
CA ILE A 67 5.45 -10.26 -8.21
C ILE A 67 6.86 -10.32 -8.80
N GLU A 68 7.00 -9.71 -9.98
CA GLU A 68 8.29 -9.42 -10.59
C GLU A 68 8.42 -7.91 -10.81
N ILE A 69 9.51 -7.30 -10.34
CA ILE A 69 9.76 -5.86 -10.48
C ILE A 69 9.70 -5.44 -11.95
N GLY A 70 9.05 -4.29 -12.21
CA GLY A 70 8.84 -3.73 -13.54
C GLY A 70 7.72 -4.41 -14.36
N LYS A 71 7.13 -5.51 -13.85
CA LYS A 71 5.97 -6.15 -14.49
C LYS A 71 4.68 -5.78 -13.76
N SER A 72 3.62 -5.60 -14.53
CA SER A 72 2.27 -5.51 -13.97
C SER A 72 1.85 -6.86 -13.43
N PHE A 73 1.20 -6.87 -12.28
CA PHE A 73 0.41 -8.00 -11.83
C PHE A 73 -1.04 -7.55 -11.57
N ASP A 74 -1.95 -8.50 -11.67
CA ASP A 74 -3.33 -8.36 -11.27
C ASP A 74 -3.51 -9.14 -9.96
N GLY A 75 -4.13 -8.50 -8.98
CA GLY A 75 -4.35 -9.00 -7.63
C GLY A 75 -5.76 -8.70 -7.14
N LYS A 76 -6.04 -9.11 -5.91
CA LYS A 76 -7.34 -8.95 -5.26
C LYS A 76 -7.17 -8.33 -3.89
N GLY A 77 -7.89 -7.26 -3.59
CA GLY A 77 -8.01 -6.74 -2.23
C GLY A 77 -8.67 -7.77 -1.29
N PRO A 78 -8.52 -7.60 0.04
CA PRO A 78 -9.16 -8.48 1.02
C PRO A 78 -10.70 -8.40 1.02
N ASP A 79 -11.26 -7.33 0.45
CA ASP A 79 -12.67 -7.10 0.13
C ASP A 79 -13.10 -7.69 -1.23
N GLY A 80 -12.17 -8.27 -2.00
CA GLY A 80 -12.42 -8.85 -3.32
C GLY A 80 -12.26 -7.87 -4.49
N SER A 81 -11.95 -6.60 -4.19
CA SER A 81 -11.66 -5.54 -5.15
C SER A 81 -10.53 -5.92 -6.12
N ASP A 82 -10.65 -5.56 -7.39
CA ASP A 82 -9.56 -5.71 -8.35
C ASP A 82 -8.47 -4.68 -8.07
N VAL A 83 -7.23 -5.17 -7.98
CA VAL A 83 -6.03 -4.35 -7.78
C VAL A 83 -5.06 -4.67 -8.91
N LYS A 84 -4.57 -3.66 -9.62
CA LYS A 84 -3.54 -3.81 -10.65
C LYS A 84 -2.38 -2.90 -10.31
N THR A 85 -1.21 -3.47 -10.13
CA THR A 85 -0.05 -2.69 -9.66
C THR A 85 1.22 -3.03 -10.44
N VAL A 86 2.07 -2.02 -10.66
CA VAL A 86 3.44 -2.17 -11.15
C VAL A 86 4.38 -1.64 -10.08
N PHE A 87 5.30 -2.50 -9.60
CA PHE A 87 6.34 -2.11 -8.67
C PHE A 87 7.60 -1.70 -9.45
N THR A 88 8.12 -0.51 -9.18
CA THR A 88 9.35 0.02 -9.76
C THR A 88 10.35 0.33 -8.66
N VAL A 89 11.60 -0.10 -8.85
CA VAL A 89 12.69 0.20 -7.94
C VAL A 89 13.31 1.54 -8.34
N VAL A 90 13.25 2.51 -7.44
CA VAL A 90 13.84 3.84 -7.64
C VAL A 90 15.28 3.86 -7.12
N SER A 91 15.52 3.22 -5.98
CA SER A 91 16.84 3.01 -5.40
C SER A 91 16.85 1.79 -4.48
N ASP A 92 17.99 1.49 -3.85
CA ASP A 92 18.09 0.35 -2.93
C ASP A 92 17.18 0.40 -1.71
N SER A 93 16.72 1.59 -1.37
CA SER A 93 15.86 1.90 -0.22
C SER A 93 14.55 2.57 -0.63
N GLU A 94 14.22 2.65 -1.93
CA GLU A 94 13.04 3.36 -2.41
C GLU A 94 12.36 2.61 -3.55
N ILE A 95 11.04 2.40 -3.40
CA ILE A 95 10.18 1.83 -4.44
C ILE A 95 9.00 2.75 -4.71
N LYS A 96 8.49 2.66 -5.94
CA LYS A 96 7.29 3.30 -6.42
C LYS A 96 6.32 2.23 -6.91
N GLU A 97 5.05 2.38 -6.59
CA GLU A 97 3.96 1.51 -7.02
C GLU A 97 2.98 2.37 -7.80
N ASP A 98 2.73 2.00 -9.05
CA ASP A 98 1.64 2.54 -9.84
C ASP A 98 0.45 1.57 -9.71
N GLU A 99 -0.53 1.94 -8.90
CA GLU A 99 -1.67 1.09 -8.54
C GLU A 99 -2.98 1.61 -9.14
N LYS A 100 -3.84 0.68 -9.57
CA LYS A 100 -5.25 0.93 -9.86
C LYS A 100 -6.10 -0.01 -9.04
N THR A 101 -7.04 0.55 -8.30
CA THR A 101 -7.92 -0.22 -7.40
C THR A 101 -9.36 0.18 -7.62
N ASN A 102 -10.23 -0.83 -7.77
CA ASN A 102 -11.68 -0.67 -7.77
C ASN A 102 -12.21 -0.89 -6.36
N PHE A 103 -12.56 0.17 -5.64
CA PHE A 103 -13.05 0.03 -4.25
C PHE A 103 -14.47 -0.54 -4.20
N GLU A 104 -14.96 -0.83 -2.99
CA GLU A 104 -16.33 -1.33 -2.74
C GLU A 104 -17.45 -0.43 -3.30
N ASP A 105 -17.17 0.84 -3.59
CA ASP A 105 -18.09 1.76 -4.26
C ASP A 105 -18.14 1.61 -5.80
N GLY A 106 -17.40 0.63 -6.34
CA GLY A 106 -17.35 0.29 -7.76
C GLY A 106 -16.55 1.27 -8.62
N LYS A 107 -15.86 2.28 -8.03
CA LYS A 107 -15.12 3.28 -8.78
C LYS A 107 -13.62 2.98 -8.81
N ASP A 108 -13.07 3.04 -10.02
CA ASP A 108 -11.63 2.94 -10.24
C ASP A 108 -10.91 4.19 -9.77
N ARG A 109 -9.83 3.98 -9.01
CA ARG A 109 -8.91 5.04 -8.58
C ARG A 109 -7.50 4.64 -8.93
N SER A 110 -6.69 5.64 -9.30
CA SER A 110 -5.27 5.44 -9.61
C SER A 110 -4.41 6.11 -8.55
N PHE A 111 -3.44 5.36 -8.05
CA PHE A 111 -2.52 5.79 -7.01
C PHE A 111 -1.08 5.66 -7.46
N VAL A 112 -0.26 6.60 -6.98
CA VAL A 112 1.18 6.46 -6.93
C VAL A 112 1.57 6.32 -5.47
N ILE A 113 2.08 5.15 -5.09
CA ILE A 113 2.56 4.88 -3.74
C ILE A 113 4.08 4.90 -3.77
N THR A 114 4.70 5.75 -2.98
CA THR A 114 6.16 5.77 -2.80
C THR A 114 6.49 5.28 -1.41
N ARG A 115 7.42 4.32 -1.31
CA ARG A 115 7.91 3.79 -0.03
C ARG A 115 9.42 3.96 0.05
N LYS A 116 9.88 4.60 1.11
CA LYS A 116 11.30 4.85 1.35
C LYS A 116 11.72 4.31 2.71
N VAL A 117 12.64 3.36 2.72
CA VAL A 117 13.21 2.77 3.93
C VAL A 117 14.34 3.65 4.46
N ASN A 118 14.22 4.01 5.74
CA ASN A 118 15.19 4.77 6.54
C ASN A 118 15.47 3.98 7.83
N GLY A 119 16.24 2.89 7.70
CA GLY A 119 16.57 1.98 8.80
C GLY A 119 15.37 1.12 9.23
N ASP A 120 14.84 1.39 10.43
CA ASP A 120 13.69 0.70 11.02
C ASP A 120 12.35 1.41 10.75
N VAL A 121 12.38 2.51 10.01
CA VAL A 121 11.19 3.26 9.60
C VAL A 121 11.10 3.27 8.08
N MET A 122 9.90 3.08 7.55
CA MET A 122 9.56 3.24 6.15
C MET A 122 8.58 4.40 6.01
N ASP A 123 9.01 5.47 5.35
CA ASP A 123 8.12 6.56 4.98
C ASP A 123 7.27 6.14 3.78
N VAL A 124 5.97 6.39 3.87
CA VAL A 124 4.99 6.06 2.83
C VAL A 124 4.31 7.34 2.38
N VAL A 125 4.21 7.50 1.07
CA VAL A 125 3.46 8.58 0.42
C VAL A 125 2.48 7.93 -0.53
N ILE A 126 1.20 8.30 -0.44
CA ILE A 126 0.16 7.85 -1.36
C ILE A 126 -0.40 9.08 -2.05
N GLU A 127 -0.33 9.10 -3.38
CA GLU A 127 -0.87 10.15 -4.23
C GLU A 127 -2.01 9.60 -5.08
N ALA A 128 -3.22 10.13 -4.90
CA ALA A 128 -4.36 9.82 -5.75
C ALA A 128 -4.34 10.76 -6.96
N VAL A 129 -3.87 10.26 -8.10
CA VAL A 129 -3.65 11.05 -9.32
C VAL A 129 -4.95 11.68 -9.82
N SER A 130 -6.05 10.92 -9.77
CA SER A 130 -7.36 11.39 -10.24
C SER A 130 -7.99 12.46 -9.35
N ALA A 131 -7.62 12.51 -8.07
CA ALA A 131 -8.16 13.43 -7.09
C ALA A 131 -7.21 14.60 -6.75
N ASN A 132 -6.00 14.60 -7.31
CA ASN A 132 -4.92 15.52 -6.94
C ASN A 132 -4.74 15.64 -5.41
N ALA A 133 -4.77 14.50 -4.74
CA ALA A 133 -4.73 14.39 -3.30
C ALA A 133 -3.55 13.52 -2.86
N LYS A 134 -3.01 13.80 -1.67
CA LYS A 134 -1.86 13.10 -1.11
C LYS A 134 -2.05 12.85 0.37
N MET A 135 -1.65 11.67 0.82
CA MET A 135 -1.43 11.38 2.22
C MET A 135 0.00 10.88 2.46
N THR A 136 0.47 11.09 3.67
CA THR A 136 1.70 10.50 4.17
C THR A 136 1.37 9.39 5.16
N GLY A 137 2.37 8.60 5.51
CA GLY A 137 2.29 7.61 6.55
C GLY A 137 3.67 7.06 6.89
N LYS A 138 3.73 6.31 7.97
CA LYS A 138 4.95 5.61 8.38
C LYS A 138 4.64 4.17 8.72
N MET A 139 5.54 3.29 8.35
CA MET A 139 5.56 1.91 8.81
C MET A 139 6.84 1.64 9.56
N TYR A 140 6.76 0.76 10.54
CA TYR A 140 7.87 0.45 11.43
C TYR A 140 8.24 -1.01 11.30
N ARG A 141 9.54 -1.30 11.22
CA ARG A 141 10.04 -2.67 11.19
C ARG A 141 9.56 -3.42 12.44
N LYS A 142 9.01 -4.61 12.23
CA LYS A 142 8.69 -5.54 13.31
C LYS A 142 10.00 -6.18 13.77
N LYS A 143 10.30 -6.05 15.06
CA LYS A 143 11.48 -6.64 15.70
C LYS A 143 11.25 -8.12 16.01
#